data_AF-A0A1V9BDW9-F1
#
_entry.id   AF-A0A1V9BDW9-F1
#
_cell.length_a   1.000
_cell.length_b   1.000
_cell.length_c   1.000
_cell.angle_alpha   90.00
_cell.angle_beta   90.00
_cell.angle_gamma   90.00
#
_symmetry.space_group_name_H-M   'P 1'
#
loop_
_entity.id
_entity.type
_entity.pdbx_description
1 polymer ?
#
loop_
_entity_poly.entity_id
_entity_poly.type
_entity_poly.pdbx_seq_one_letter_code
_entity_poly.pdbx_strand_id
1 'polypeptide(L)' 'MAVENPMTLNVKWEEPRVIGECAGCYENIVEGEEFIEFLDGQMIHYDNHCAMAFCLESGERKIAW' A
#
# COMPACT_ATOMS: atom_id res chain seq x y z
N MET A 1 -27.49 -25.10 20.66
CA MET A 1 -27.84 -24.18 19.55
C MET A 1 -26.83 -24.41 18.46
N ALA A 2 -27.19 -25.20 17.44
CA ALA A 2 -26.38 -25.40 16.26
C ALA A 2 -26.76 -24.33 15.25
N VAL A 3 -25.79 -23.58 14.73
CA VAL A 3 -25.99 -22.69 13.59
C VAL A 3 -26.10 -23.58 12.35
N GLU A 4 -27.34 -23.95 12.00
CA GLU A 4 -27.65 -24.73 10.82
C GLU A 4 -27.82 -23.80 9.62
N ASN A 5 -26.70 -23.45 8.98
CA ASN A 5 -26.72 -23.13 7.57
C ASN A 5 -25.36 -23.41 6.92
N PRO A 6 -25.12 -24.61 6.35
CA PRO A 6 -23.91 -24.91 5.61
C PRO A 6 -24.03 -24.33 4.19
N MET A 7 -24.30 -23.03 4.05
CA MET A 7 -24.01 -22.35 2.80
C MET A 7 -22.50 -22.19 2.74
N THR A 8 -21.84 -23.05 1.97
CA THR A 8 -20.51 -22.76 1.46
C THR A 8 -20.63 -21.47 0.66
N LEU A 9 -20.24 -20.35 1.28
CA LEU A 9 -20.04 -19.10 0.55
C LEU A 9 -18.95 -19.38 -0.47
N ASN A 10 -19.35 -19.58 -1.72
CA ASN A 10 -18.45 -19.63 -2.85
C ASN A 10 -18.01 -18.19 -3.16
N VAL A 11 -17.41 -17.53 -2.16
CA VAL A 11 -16.75 -16.25 -2.34
C VAL A 11 -15.57 -16.51 -3.27
N LYS A 12 -15.77 -16.19 -4.55
CA LYS A 12 -14.65 -15.99 -5.45
C LYS A 12 -13.85 -14.82 -4.87
N TRP A 13 -12.77 -15.15 -4.18
CA TRP A 13 -11.75 -14.17 -3.85
C TRP A 13 -11.13 -13.76 -5.17
N GLU A 14 -11.63 -12.66 -5.73
CA GLU A 14 -10.94 -12.00 -6.83
C GLU A 14 -9.66 -11.41 -6.26
N GLU A 15 -8.52 -11.72 -6.88
CA GLU A 15 -7.25 -11.12 -6.45
C GLU A 15 -7.37 -9.59 -6.57
N PRO A 16 -6.98 -8.84 -5.53
CA PRO A 16 -7.05 -7.39 -5.57
C PRO A 16 -6.33 -6.84 -6.79
N ARG A 17 -6.95 -5.91 -7.50
CA ARG A 17 -6.32 -5.27 -8.65
C ARG A 17 -5.17 -4.38 -8.19
N VAL A 18 -4.02 -4.50 -8.84
CA VAL A 18 -2.87 -3.61 -8.63
C VAL A 18 -3.15 -2.24 -9.25
N ILE A 19 -2.96 -1.18 -8.46
CA ILE A 19 -3.13 0.21 -8.88
C ILE A 19 -1.81 0.91 -9.18
N GLY A 20 -0.71 0.45 -8.58
CA GLY A 20 0.62 1.03 -8.76
C GLY A 20 1.68 0.28 -7.95
N GLU A 21 2.88 0.84 -7.90
CA GLU A 21 4.01 0.34 -7.13
C GLU A 21 4.45 1.41 -6.12
N CYS A 22 4.69 1.01 -4.88
CA CYS A 22 5.14 1.89 -3.82
C CYS A 22 6.61 2.28 -4.02
N ALA A 23 6.91 3.56 -4.17
CA ALA A 23 8.26 4.08 -4.33
C ALA A 23 9.13 3.97 -3.05
N GLY A 24 8.57 3.53 -1.92
CA GLY A 24 9.30 3.35 -0.66
C GLY A 24 9.77 1.91 -0.42
N CYS A 25 8.90 0.92 -0.65
CA CYS A 25 9.20 -0.50 -0.43
C CYS A 25 9.26 -1.34 -1.72
N TYR A 26 8.89 -0.76 -2.86
CA TYR A 26 8.79 -1.39 -4.18
C TYR A 26 7.78 -2.54 -4.27
N GLU A 27 6.83 -2.63 -3.33
CA GLU A 27 5.72 -3.57 -3.39
C GLU A 27 4.50 -2.96 -4.11
N ASN A 28 3.59 -3.82 -4.57
CA ASN A 28 2.36 -3.39 -5.21
C ASN A 28 1.46 -2.64 -4.22
N ILE A 29 0.83 -1.57 -4.70
CA ILE A 29 -0.33 -0.96 -4.07
C ILE A 29 -1.56 -1.58 -4.75
N VAL A 30 -2.51 -2.08 -3.97
CA VAL A 30 -3.74 -2.71 -4.50
C VAL A 30 -5.00 -1.91 -4.17
N GLU A 31 -6.07 -2.17 -4.91
CA GLU A 31 -7.37 -1.53 -4.69
C GLU A 31 -7.83 -1.70 -3.22
N GLY A 32 -8.19 -0.58 -2.59
CA GLY A 32 -8.64 -0.53 -1.20
C GLY A 32 -7.56 -0.13 -0.18
N GLU A 33 -6.29 -0.07 -0.58
CA GLU A 33 -5.22 0.45 0.27
C GLU A 33 -5.19 1.98 0.31
N GLU A 34 -4.75 2.54 1.43
CA GLU A 34 -4.47 3.97 1.56
C GLU A 34 -3.04 4.24 1.06
N PHE A 35 -2.89 5.28 0.23
CA PHE A 35 -1.60 5.68 -0.34
C PHE A 35 -1.49 7.20 -0.48
N ILE A 36 -0.25 7.68 -0.62
CA ILE A 36 0.07 9.09 -0.92
C ILE A 36 0.51 9.15 -2.39
N GLU A 37 -0.11 10.03 -3.18
CA GLU A 37 0.30 10.32 -4.56
C GLU A 37 0.98 11.68 -4.62
N PHE A 38 2.18 11.73 -5.19
CA PHE A 38 2.96 12.95 -5.41
C PHE A 38 2.67 13.57 -6.78
N LEU A 39 3.10 14.83 -6.99
CA LEU A 39 2.79 15.59 -8.21
C LEU A 39 3.41 15.02 -9.49
N ASP A 40 4.45 14.20 -9.36
CA ASP A 40 5.11 13.49 -10.46
C ASP A 40 4.51 12.10 -10.72
N GLY A 41 3.45 11.73 -10.01
CA GLY A 41 2.76 10.44 -10.12
C GLY A 41 3.42 9.32 -9.31
N GLN A 42 4.47 9.60 -8.52
CA GLN A 42 4.98 8.60 -7.58
C GLN A 42 3.95 8.31 -6.50
N MET A 43 3.84 7.05 -6.09
CA MET A 43 2.91 6.60 -5.06
C MET A 43 3.67 5.91 -3.93
N ILE A 44 3.25 6.08 -2.69
CA ILE A 44 3.76 5.31 -1.55
C ILE A 44 2.60 4.82 -0.67
N HIS A 45 2.73 3.64 -0.06
CA HIS A 45 1.81 3.18 0.97
C HIS A 45 1.68 4.23 2.09
N TYR A 46 0.47 4.40 2.63
CA TYR A 46 0.22 5.32 3.74
C TYR A 46 0.70 4.72 5.08
N ASP A 47 2.02 4.54 5.20
CA ASP A 47 2.65 4.06 6.42
C ASP A 47 3.99 4.76 6.68
N ASN A 48 4.41 4.76 7.95
CA ASN A 48 5.60 5.48 8.40
C ASN A 48 6.90 4.89 7.81
N HIS A 49 6.93 3.59 7.53
CA HIS A 49 8.11 2.93 6.99
C HIS A 49 8.33 3.32 5.53
N CYS A 50 7.31 3.20 4.68
CA CYS A 50 7.41 3.60 3.27
C CYS A 50 7.66 5.10 3.11
N ALA A 51 6.99 5.93 3.92
CA ALA A 51 7.22 7.39 3.91
C ALA A 51 8.65 7.76 4.31
N MET A 52 9.21 7.12 5.36
CA MET A 52 10.59 7.38 5.78
C MET A 52 11.60 6.86 4.75
N ALA A 53 11.39 5.66 4.21
CA ALA A 53 12.23 5.08 3.16
C ALA A 53 12.31 6.00 1.95
N PHE A 54 11.15 6.45 1.45
CA PHE A 54 11.07 7.39 0.33
C PHE A 54 11.78 8.71 0.62
N CYS A 55 11.58 9.31 1.79
CA CYS A 55 12.28 10.54 2.18
C CYS A 55 13.80 10.39 2.24
N LEU A 56 14.31 9.25 2.69
CA LEU A 56 15.74 8.99 2.79
C LEU A 56 16.40 8.71 1.44
N GLU A 57 15.65 8.14 0.48
CA GLU A 57 16.13 7.90 -0.88
C GLU A 57 16.07 9.15 -1.75
N SER A 58 14.95 9.89 -1.69
CA SER A 58 14.69 11.07 -2.53
C SER A 58 15.34 12.35 -1.98
N GLY A 59 15.62 12.40 -0.67
CA GLY A 59 16.13 13.58 0.01
C GLY A 59 17.65 13.65 0.07
N GLU A 60 18.20 14.87 0.02
CA GLU A 60 19.61 15.08 0.33
C GLU A 60 19.81 15.30 1.84
N ARG A 61 20.56 14.42 2.51
CA ARG A 61 20.88 14.57 3.93
C ARG A 61 21.72 15.84 4.15
N LYS A 62 21.17 16.81 4.87
CA LYS A 62 21.89 17.99 5.37
C LYS A 62 22.12 17.89 6.88
N ILE A 63 23.17 18.57 7.37
CA ILE A 63 23.43 18.74 8.79
C ILE A 63 23.27 20.24 9.08
N ALA A 64 22.29 20.58 9.92
CA ALA A 64 22.11 21.94 10.41
C ALA A 64 23.02 22.15 11.62
N TRP A 65 23.84 23.20 11.59
CA TRP A 65 24.68 23.68 12.67
C TRP A 65 24.34 25.13 12.97
#